data_AF-A0A819LIA0-F1
#
_entry.id   AF-A0A819LIA0-F1
#
_cell.length_a   1.000
_cell.length_b   1.000
_cell.length_c   1.000
_cell.angle_alpha   90.00
_cell.angle_beta   90.00
_cell.angle_gamma   90.00
#
_symmetry.space_group_name_H-M   'P 1'
#
loop_
_entity.id
_entity.type
_entity.pdbx_description
1 polymer ?
#
loop_
_entity_poly.entity_id
_entity_poly.type
_entity_poly.pdbx_seq_one_letter_code
_entity_poly.pdbx_strand_id
1 'polypeptide(L)'
;MAMIYRFDDVSQEYPTYKDKPGLWETTLLYSARSNHLDIVQYLICEAHCFVNAQNQRAASFALNISATDYTLRPTAASTALHGACYNNHLNIVKYLV
;
A
#
# COMPACT_ATOMS: atom_id res chain seq x y z
N MET A 1 -1.21 15.25 -10.69
CA MET A 1 -0.73 14.31 -11.72
C MET A 1 -1.00 12.90 -11.21
N ALA A 2 -2.22 12.41 -11.40
CA ALA A 2 -2.57 11.02 -11.09
C ALA A 2 -1.80 10.15 -12.08
N MET A 3 -0.86 9.36 -11.58
CA MET A 3 -0.14 8.39 -12.39
C MET A 3 -1.12 7.26 -12.74
N ILE A 4 -1.85 7.45 -13.84
CA ILE A 4 -2.59 6.40 -14.52
C ILE A 4 -1.53 5.59 -15.28
N TYR A 5 -0.75 4.76 -14.56
CA TYR A 5 0.10 3.79 -15.23
C TYR A 5 -0.80 2.74 -15.87
N ARG A 6 -0.65 2.57 -17.18
CA ARG A 6 -1.18 1.41 -17.90
C ARG A 6 -0.61 0.15 -17.23
N PHE A 7 -1.47 -0.82 -16.97
CA PHE A 7 -1.18 -2.05 -16.25
C PHE A 7 0.03 -2.82 -16.83
N ASP A 8 0.35 -2.62 -18.10
CA ASP A 8 1.36 -3.37 -18.85
C ASP A 8 2.81 -2.94 -18.56
N ASP A 9 3.06 -1.63 -18.35
CA ASP A 9 4.43 -1.11 -18.11
C ASP A 9 4.95 -1.42 -16.70
N VAL A 10 4.04 -1.71 -15.76
CA VAL A 10 4.35 -2.04 -14.37
C VAL A 10 4.94 -3.46 -14.27
N SER A 11 4.67 -4.34 -15.23
CA SER A 11 4.92 -5.79 -15.14
C SER A 11 6.38 -6.22 -14.98
N GLN A 12 7.35 -5.48 -15.53
CA GLN A 12 8.77 -5.87 -15.45
C GLN A 12 9.46 -5.43 -14.14
N GLU A 13 9.12 -4.25 -13.62
CA GLU A 13 9.79 -3.69 -12.43
C GLU A 13 9.00 -3.88 -11.14
N TYR A 14 7.70 -4.17 -11.21
CA TYR A 14 6.87 -4.40 -10.02
C TYR A 14 7.47 -5.38 -9.00
N PRO A 15 8.09 -6.51 -9.41
CA PRO A 15 8.72 -7.43 -8.47
C PRO A 15 9.79 -6.78 -7.56
N THR A 16 10.39 -5.68 -7.97
CA THR A 16 11.40 -4.96 -7.17
C THR A 16 10.77 -4.02 -6.13
N TYR A 17 9.54 -3.57 -6.35
CA TYR A 17 8.80 -2.64 -5.50
C TYR A 17 7.66 -3.31 -4.73
N LYS A 18 7.36 -4.59 -4.98
CA LYS A 18 6.40 -5.37 -4.19
C LYS A 18 6.70 -5.19 -2.70
N ASP A 19 5.65 -4.94 -1.92
CA ASP A 19 5.71 -4.78 -0.46
C ASP A 19 6.51 -3.58 0.06
N LYS A 20 7.16 -2.80 -0.82
CA LYS A 20 7.86 -1.58 -0.46
C LYS A 20 6.91 -0.39 -0.58
N PRO A 21 6.96 0.56 0.37
CA PRO A 21 6.15 1.75 0.26
C PRO A 21 6.74 2.72 -0.77
N GLY A 22 5.86 3.32 -1.56
CA GLY A 22 6.21 4.44 -2.42
C GLY A 22 6.21 5.78 -1.66
N LEU A 23 6.03 6.88 -2.39
CA LEU A 23 5.93 8.22 -1.83
C LEU A 23 4.76 8.44 -0.87
N TRP A 24 3.80 7.51 -0.77
CA TRP A 24 2.60 7.64 0.06
C TRP A 24 2.42 6.40 0.94
N GLU A 25 2.20 5.25 0.31
CA GLU A 25 2.05 3.96 0.97
C GLU A 25 2.40 2.79 0.03
N THR A 26 2.41 1.56 0.55
CA THR A 26 2.49 0.34 -0.27
C THR A 26 1.27 0.23 -1.17
N THR A 27 1.42 -0.31 -2.38
CA THR A 27 0.30 -0.53 -3.32
C THR A 27 -0.85 -1.32 -2.70
N LEU A 28 -0.53 -2.36 -1.93
CA LEU A 28 -1.54 -3.21 -1.26
C LEU A 28 -2.34 -2.45 -0.19
N LEU A 29 -1.70 -1.56 0.57
CA LEU A 29 -2.40 -0.69 1.53
C LEU A 29 -3.32 0.31 0.80
N TYR A 30 -2.83 0.94 -0.27
CA TYR A 30 -3.63 1.90 -1.04
C TYR A 30 -4.88 1.26 -1.64
N SER A 31 -4.74 0.08 -2.26
CA SER A 31 -5.87 -0.63 -2.87
C SER A 31 -6.90 -1.06 -1.82
N ALA A 32 -6.45 -1.55 -0.66
CA ALA A 32 -7.32 -1.89 0.46
C ALA A 32 -8.07 -0.68 1.02
N ARG A 33 -7.40 0.47 1.16
CA ARG A 33 -8.01 1.75 1.60
C ARG A 33 -8.95 2.36 0.57
N SER A 34 -8.85 1.98 -0.70
CA SER A 34 -9.65 2.54 -1.81
C SER A 34 -10.77 1.61 -2.28
N ASN A 35 -11.00 0.48 -1.60
CA ASN A 35 -12.03 -0.53 -1.92
C ASN A 35 -11.81 -1.26 -3.26
N HIS A 36 -10.56 -1.43 -3.70
CA HIS A 36 -10.24 -2.11 -4.96
C HIS A 36 -9.95 -3.61 -4.70
N LEU A 37 -11.00 -4.39 -4.43
CA LEU A 37 -10.88 -5.81 -4.06
C LEU A 37 -10.20 -6.66 -5.14
N ASP A 38 -10.52 -6.41 -6.41
CA ASP A 38 -9.91 -7.05 -7.57
C ASP A 38 -8.39 -6.86 -7.60
N ILE A 39 -7.92 -5.64 -7.35
CA ILE A 39 -6.50 -5.33 -7.25
C ILE A 39 -5.89 -6.01 -6.02
N VAL A 40 -6.55 -5.99 -4.87
CA VAL A 40 -6.07 -6.68 -3.66
C VAL A 40 -5.87 -8.18 -3.91
N GLN A 41 -6.82 -8.83 -4.59
CA GLN A 41 -6.73 -10.24 -4.97
C GLN A 41 -5.57 -10.49 -5.92
N TYR A 42 -5.45 -9.69 -6.99
CA TYR A 42 -4.34 -9.81 -7.94
C TYR A 42 -2.98 -9.66 -7.25
N LEU A 43 -2.84 -8.66 -6.38
CA LEU A 43 -1.59 -8.40 -5.68
C LEU A 43 -1.15 -9.57 -4.79
N ILE A 44 -2.10 -10.24 -4.12
CA ILE A 44 -1.80 -11.36 -3.22
C ILE A 44 -1.61 -12.67 -4.00
N CYS A 45 -2.52 -13.00 -4.91
CA CYS A 45 -2.52 -14.28 -5.61
C CYS A 45 -1.48 -14.32 -6.73
N GLU A 46 -1.40 -13.28 -7.55
CA GLU A 46 -0.60 -13.27 -8.79
C GLU A 46 0.75 -12.56 -8.59
N ALA A 47 0.75 -11.38 -7.94
CA ALA A 47 1.98 -10.64 -7.70
C ALA A 47 2.74 -11.10 -6.43
N HIS A 48 2.14 -12.03 -5.67
CA HIS A 48 2.69 -12.63 -4.46
C HIS A 48 3.13 -11.61 -3.41
N CYS A 49 2.42 -10.48 -3.28
CA CYS A 49 2.66 -9.50 -2.22
C CYS A 49 2.40 -10.13 -0.84
N PHE A 50 3.20 -9.75 0.15
CA PHE A 50 2.98 -10.15 1.52
C PHE A 50 1.76 -9.42 2.08
N VAL A 51 0.74 -10.18 2.50
CA VAL A 51 -0.49 -9.63 3.08
C VAL A 51 -0.24 -8.72 4.30
N ASN A 52 0.82 -9.00 5.04
CA ASN A 52 1.25 -8.27 6.22
C ASN A 52 2.36 -7.25 5.94
N ALA A 53 2.62 -6.91 4.67
CA ALA A 53 3.55 -5.85 4.31
C ALA A 53 3.14 -4.56 5.01
N GLN A 54 4.06 -4.01 5.80
CA GLN A 54 3.85 -2.77 6.53
C GLN A 54 4.32 -1.60 5.68
N ASN A 55 3.60 -0.50 5.78
CA ASN A 55 4.00 0.78 5.21
C ASN A 55 5.16 1.43 6.00
N GLN A 56 6.35 0.83 5.91
CA GLN A 56 7.59 1.30 6.54
C GLN A 56 8.37 2.19 5.59
N ARG A 57 8.15 3.51 5.65
CA ARG A 57 9.01 4.43 4.89
C ARG A 57 10.46 4.29 5.35
N ALA A 58 11.38 4.27 4.39
CA ALA A 58 12.80 4.37 4.69
C ALA A 58 13.05 5.63 5.53
N ALA A 59 13.81 5.47 6.63
CA ALA A 59 14.13 6.56 7.55
C ALA A 59 14.77 7.77 6.83
N SER A 60 15.46 7.55 5.70
CA SER A 60 16.01 8.60 4.84
C SER A 60 14.97 9.57 4.28
N PHE A 61 13.73 9.13 4.03
CA PHE A 61 12.64 10.00 3.61
C PHE A 61 12.05 10.80 4.79
N ALA A 62 12.06 10.22 5.99
CA ALA A 62 11.63 10.88 7.22
C ALA A 62 12.63 11.95 7.70
N LEU A 63 13.93 11.81 7.36
CA LEU A 63 14.98 12.76 7.71
C LEU A 63 15.02 14.00 6.79
N ASN A 64 14.47 13.90 5.57
CA ASN A 64 14.46 14.99 4.59
C ASN A 64 13.15 15.81 4.59
N ILE A 65 12.16 15.36 5.35
CA ILE A 65 10.97 16.12 5.71
C ILE A 65 11.30 16.78 7.05
N SER A 66 11.31 18.12 7.10
CA SER A 66 11.64 18.86 8.33
C SER A 66 10.82 18.31 9.50
N ALA A 67 11.44 18.24 10.68
CA ALA A 67 10.86 17.72 11.93
C ALA A 67 9.50 18.33 12.35
N THR A 68 9.02 19.33 11.62
CA THR A 68 7.74 20.02 11.76
C THR A 68 6.56 19.36 11.03
N ASP A 69 6.79 18.43 10.10
CA ASP A 69 5.73 17.74 9.33
C ASP A 69 5.51 16.29 9.82
N TYR A 70 6.07 15.98 10.99
CA TYR A 70 5.94 14.70 11.71
C TYR A 70 4.55 14.51 12.36
N THR A 71 3.54 15.23 11.87
CA THR A 71 2.15 15.02 12.23
C THR A 71 1.67 13.71 11.56
N LEU A 72 2.03 12.60 12.20
CA LEU A 72 1.25 11.36 12.27
C LEU A 72 0.45 11.04 11.01
N ARG A 73 1.13 10.64 9.93
CA ARG A 73 0.40 9.98 8.83
C ARG A 73 -0.25 8.72 9.40
N PRO A 74 -1.59 8.59 9.39
CA PRO A 74 -2.30 7.47 10.03
C PRO A 74 -2.03 6.13 9.33
N THR A 75 -1.31 6.14 8.21
CA THR A 75 -0.92 4.95 7.46
C THR A 75 0.50 4.47 7.76
N ALA A 76 1.27 5.15 8.62
CA ALA A 76 2.61 4.69 9.00
C ALA A 76 2.53 3.37 9.77
N ALA A 77 3.39 2.41 9.41
CA ALA A 77 3.39 1.03 9.95
C ALA A 77 2.08 0.25 9.76
N SER A 78 1.10 0.81 9.06
CA SER A 78 -0.17 0.14 8.76
C SER A 78 0.01 -0.92 7.68
N THR A 79 -0.81 -1.97 7.79
CA THR A 79 -0.98 -3.02 6.77
C THR A 79 -2.29 -2.82 6.03
N ALA A 80 -2.48 -3.53 4.92
CA ALA A 80 -3.71 -3.51 4.13
C ALA A 80 -4.98 -3.70 4.98
N LEU A 81 -4.92 -4.61 5.97
CA LEU A 81 -6.02 -4.86 6.90
C LEU A 81 -6.39 -3.62 7.72
N HIS A 82 -5.41 -2.88 8.26
CA HIS A 82 -5.67 -1.64 8.98
C HIS A 82 -6.40 -0.62 8.09
N GLY A 83 -5.97 -0.51 6.83
CA GLY A 83 -6.59 0.37 5.85
C GLY A 83 -8.04 0.01 5.52
N ALA A 84 -8.31 -1.29 5.31
CA ALA A 84 -9.66 -1.78 5.02
C ALA A 84 -10.60 -1.60 6.23
N CYS A 85 -10.13 -1.90 7.45
CA CYS A 85 -10.90 -1.71 8.67
C CYS A 85 -11.23 -0.23 8.91
N TYR A 86 -10.25 0.66 8.76
CA TYR A 86 -10.43 2.11 8.96
C TYR A 86 -11.49 2.71 8.02
N ASN A 87 -11.61 2.19 6.79
CA ASN A 87 -12.55 2.70 5.78
C ASN A 87 -13.83 1.85 5.64
N ASN A 88 -14.07 0.89 6.54
CA ASN A 88 -15.26 0.02 6.51
C ASN A 88 -15.42 -0.82 5.22
N HIS A 89 -14.30 -1.29 4.64
CA HIS A 89 -14.31 -2.14 3.44
C HIS A 89 -14.43 -3.63 3.81
N LEU A 90 -15.61 -4.02 4.30
CA LEU A 90 -15.87 -5.34 4.88
C LEU A 90 -15.55 -6.52 3.94
N ASN A 91 -15.78 -6.36 2.64
CA ASN A 91 -15.42 -7.33 1.60
C ASN A 91 -13.91 -7.63 1.58
N ILE A 92 -13.08 -6.60 1.71
CA ILE A 92 -11.62 -6.73 1.75
C ILE A 92 -11.17 -7.26 3.11
N VAL A 93 -11.78 -6.82 4.21
CA VAL A 93 -11.50 -7.38 5.54
C VAL A 93 -11.69 -8.89 5.53
N LYS A 94 -12.85 -9.37 5.07
CA LYS A 94 -13.15 -10.82 4.96
C LYS A 94 -12.20 -11.60 4.06
N TYR A 95 -11.54 -10.93 3.12
CA TYR A 95 -10.57 -11.57 2.23
C TYR A 95 -9.17 -11.67 2.88
N LEU A 96 -8.83 -10.72 3.76
CA LEU A 96 -7.51 -10.60 4.38
C LEU A 96 -7.35 -11.40 5.68
N VAL A 97 -8.44 -11.92 6.28
CA VAL A 97 -8.46 -12.79 7.49
C VAL A 97 -9.10 -14.14 7.19
#